data_AF-A0A4Y2MTK0-F1
#
_entry.id   AF-A0A4Y2MTK0-F1
#
_cell.length_a   1.000
_cell.length_b   1.000
_cell.length_c   1.000
_cell.angle_alpha   90.00
_cell.angle_beta   90.00
_cell.angle_gamma   90.00
#
_symmetry.space_group_name_H-M   'P 1'
#
loop_
_entity.id
_entity.type
_entity.pdbx_description
1 polymer ?
#
loop_
_entity_poly.entity_id
_entity_poly.type
_entity_poly.pdbx_seq_one_letter_code
_entity_poly.pdbx_strand_id
1 'polypeptide(L)'
;MLIIAEIKLEGPARKFYESSLKKVGGLNYETFKQSILTHFKEDSSFATDFARFSSAQQFEHESVKDFSVRLESLINKSFEQEGEDSEALRNFKSKIILSQFVSGLKQNVKSPLIIQNPKTFKEAVDFAVRVEKSLIIECPNVNTLATSPQTNELVQLTKQQNDCFATMNIMMEKMAVMSDQLSKLKGEKDIPRQQVRPQIRKQVFCRYCQKSGHVEPDCWKKERDNRYERQNHNSNRNRRRDDQYDNSYGNDRRARHFENSNRDNRPGRRGNNPNDNKQNNSETLN
;
A
#
# COMPACT_ATOMS: atom_id res chain seq x y z
N MET A 1 0.78 54.32 23.48
CA MET A 1 0.88 53.06 22.71
C MET A 1 0.61 53.22 21.21
N LEU A 2 -0.21 54.16 20.74
CA LEU A 2 -0.50 54.29 19.30
C LEU A 2 0.55 55.03 18.46
N ILE A 3 1.57 55.64 19.09
CA ILE A 3 2.66 56.34 18.38
C ILE A 3 3.39 55.38 17.41
N ILE A 4 3.63 54.14 17.84
CA ILE A 4 4.27 53.13 16.98
C ILE A 4 3.37 52.79 15.78
N ALA A 5 2.06 52.67 15.99
CA ALA A 5 1.12 52.42 14.91
C ALA A 5 1.11 53.58 13.90
N GLU A 6 1.11 54.83 14.36
CA GLU A 6 1.17 56.00 13.48
C GLU A 6 2.46 56.07 12.64
N ILE A 7 3.59 55.63 13.21
CA ILE A 7 4.88 55.58 12.49
C ILE A 7 4.92 54.41 11.50
N LYS A 8 4.30 53.27 11.84
CA LYS A 8 4.41 52.01 11.07
C LYS A 8 3.32 51.79 10.04
N LEU A 9 2.19 52.48 10.15
CA LEU A 9 1.11 52.36 9.18
C LEU A 9 1.52 53.05 7.87
N GLU A 10 1.35 52.31 6.78
CA GLU A 10 1.63 52.78 5.42
C GLU A 10 0.45 52.47 4.49
N GLY A 11 0.45 53.10 3.31
CA GLY A 11 -0.51 52.80 2.25
C GLY A 11 -1.99 52.96 2.67
N PRO A 12 -2.89 52.03 2.24
CA PRO A 12 -4.31 52.07 2.57
C PRO A 12 -4.62 52.03 4.08
N ALA A 13 -3.80 51.31 4.86
CA ALA A 13 -3.97 51.21 6.31
C ALA A 13 -3.72 52.55 7.01
N ARG A 14 -2.72 53.32 6.56
CA ARG A 14 -2.47 54.69 7.05
C ARG A 14 -3.63 55.62 6.72
N LYS A 15 -4.13 55.60 5.48
CA LYS A 15 -5.26 56.44 5.06
C LYS A 15 -6.49 56.19 5.93
N PHE A 16 -6.84 54.93 6.16
CA PHE A 16 -7.94 54.54 7.05
C PHE A 16 -7.75 55.06 8.48
N TYR A 17 -6.54 54.92 9.05
CA TYR A 17 -6.25 55.43 10.37
C TYR A 17 -6.43 56.96 10.46
N GLU A 18 -5.87 57.71 9.52
CA GLU A 18 -5.95 59.18 9.51
C GLU A 18 -7.38 59.69 9.30
N SER A 19 -8.17 59.02 8.44
CA SER A 19 -9.55 59.43 8.14
C SER A 19 -10.54 59.04 9.23
N SER A 20 -10.38 57.83 9.80
CA SER A 20 -11.46 57.18 10.55
C SER A 20 -11.14 56.97 12.02
N LEU A 21 -9.86 56.93 12.43
CA LEU A 21 -9.46 56.59 13.79
C LEU A 21 -8.73 57.73 14.52
N LYS A 22 -7.91 58.51 13.83
CA LYS A 22 -7.05 59.56 14.43
C LYS A 22 -7.84 60.64 15.19
N LYS A 23 -9.08 60.91 14.77
CA LYS A 23 -9.96 61.93 15.38
C LYS A 23 -10.92 61.36 16.42
N VAL A 24 -10.93 60.04 16.63
CA VAL A 24 -11.80 59.38 17.61
C VAL A 24 -11.18 59.55 18.99
N GLY A 25 -11.85 60.35 19.85
CA GLY A 25 -11.44 60.50 21.24
C GLY A 25 -11.49 59.17 21.98
N GLY A 26 -10.45 58.86 22.76
CA GLY A 26 -10.39 57.63 23.56
C GLY A 26 -9.90 56.39 22.81
N LEU A 27 -9.32 56.53 21.60
CA LEU A 27 -8.71 55.43 20.86
C LEU A 27 -7.59 54.79 21.70
N ASN A 28 -7.82 53.55 22.12
CA ASN A 28 -6.87 52.72 22.85
C ASN A 28 -6.42 51.54 21.97
N TYR A 29 -5.50 50.72 22.47
CA TYR A 29 -4.96 49.60 21.69
C TYR A 29 -6.05 48.61 21.24
N GLU A 30 -6.99 48.27 22.12
CA GLU A 30 -8.02 47.27 21.81
C GLU A 30 -8.98 47.79 20.74
N THR A 31 -9.51 49.01 20.91
CA THR A 31 -10.39 49.66 19.93
C THR A 31 -9.70 49.90 18.58
N PHE A 32 -8.42 50.26 18.58
CA PHE A 32 -7.61 50.35 17.37
C PHE A 32 -7.45 48.99 16.69
N LYS A 33 -7.05 47.95 17.44
CA LYS A 33 -6.86 46.59 16.94
C LYS A 33 -8.14 46.06 16.31
N GLN A 34 -9.27 46.17 17.02
CA GLN A 34 -10.57 45.74 16.52
C GLN A 34 -10.96 46.51 15.24
N SER A 35 -10.76 47.84 15.21
CA SER A 35 -11.06 48.64 14.02
C SER A 35 -10.24 48.24 12.80
N ILE A 36 -8.94 47.95 12.98
CA ILE A 36 -8.06 47.47 11.91
C ILE A 36 -8.50 46.08 11.45
N LEU A 37 -8.74 45.15 12.39
CA LEU A 37 -9.18 43.80 12.07
C LEU A 37 -10.49 43.83 11.31
N THR A 38 -11.49 44.57 11.76
CA THR A 38 -12.80 44.65 11.08
C THR A 38 -12.68 45.28 9.69
N HIS A 39 -11.97 46.40 9.55
CA HIS A 39 -11.91 47.12 8.27
C HIS A 39 -11.12 46.37 7.18
N PHE A 40 -10.11 45.60 7.57
CA PHE A 40 -9.27 44.84 6.64
C PHE A 40 -9.58 43.34 6.63
N LYS A 41 -10.60 42.90 7.37
CA LYS A 41 -11.08 41.53 7.27
C LYS A 41 -11.67 41.35 5.88
N GLU A 42 -11.26 40.29 5.21
CA GLU A 42 -11.87 39.89 3.96
C GLU A 42 -13.25 39.31 4.30
N ASP A 43 -14.32 39.98 3.89
CA ASP A 43 -15.69 39.47 4.04
C ASP A 43 -15.90 38.33 3.05
N SER A 44 -15.64 37.10 3.49
CA SER A 44 -15.95 35.89 2.75
C SER A 44 -16.96 35.03 3.53
N SER A 45 -17.98 34.55 2.82
CA SER A 45 -18.95 33.62 3.40
C SER A 45 -18.37 32.21 3.46
N PHE A 46 -18.87 31.39 4.40
CA PHE A 46 -18.58 29.95 4.45
C PHE A 46 -18.65 29.29 3.08
N ALA A 47 -19.73 29.55 2.32
CA ALA A 47 -19.94 28.97 1.01
C ALA A 47 -18.84 29.35 0.00
N THR A 48 -18.35 30.59 0.07
CA THR A 48 -17.29 31.08 -0.81
C THR A 48 -15.96 30.42 -0.49
N ASP A 49 -15.58 30.39 0.79
CA ASP A 49 -14.33 29.78 1.21
C ASP A 49 -14.34 28.26 1.02
N PHE A 50 -15.47 27.61 1.31
CA PHE A 50 -15.63 26.18 1.08
C PHE A 50 -15.62 25.83 -0.41
N ALA A 51 -16.19 26.67 -1.28
CA ALA A 51 -16.08 26.51 -2.73
C ALA A 51 -14.63 26.60 -3.20
N ARG A 52 -13.85 27.56 -2.66
CA ARG A 52 -12.40 27.67 -2.94
C ARG A 52 -11.64 26.43 -2.49
N PHE A 53 -11.96 25.89 -1.31
CA PHE A 53 -11.40 24.64 -0.81
C PHE A 53 -11.75 23.45 -1.71
N SER A 54 -13.04 23.23 -1.99
CA SER A 54 -13.53 22.03 -2.69
C SER A 54 -13.20 22.00 -4.18
N SER A 55 -12.90 23.16 -4.79
CA SER A 55 -12.41 23.27 -6.16
C SER A 55 -10.89 23.32 -6.27
N ALA A 56 -10.15 23.30 -5.15
CA ALA A 56 -8.71 23.44 -5.16
C ALA A 56 -8.01 22.29 -5.88
N GLN A 57 -7.18 22.64 -6.87
CA GLN A 57 -6.28 21.76 -7.58
C GLN A 57 -4.83 22.26 -7.43
N GLN A 58 -3.86 21.35 -7.49
CA GLN A 58 -2.45 21.68 -7.50
C GLN A 58 -2.11 22.43 -8.79
N PHE A 59 -1.53 23.63 -8.68
CA PHE A 59 -1.13 24.41 -9.85
C PHE A 59 0.09 23.83 -10.57
N GLU A 60 0.28 24.20 -11.84
CA GLU A 60 1.35 23.66 -12.72
C GLU A 60 2.76 23.74 -12.11
N HIS A 61 3.09 24.83 -11.43
CA HIS A 61 4.40 25.04 -10.80
C HIS A 61 4.37 25.00 -9.26
N GLU A 62 3.23 24.60 -8.69
CA GLU A 62 3.11 24.42 -7.24
C GLU A 62 3.62 23.04 -6.84
N SER A 63 4.47 23.00 -5.80
CA SER A 63 4.93 21.74 -5.21
C SER A 63 3.81 21.05 -4.45
N VAL A 64 3.90 19.73 -4.25
CA VAL A 64 2.93 18.98 -3.43
C VAL A 64 2.83 19.56 -2.02
N LYS A 65 3.97 19.99 -1.45
CA LYS A 65 4.03 20.56 -0.10
C LYS A 65 3.34 21.93 -0.01
N ASP A 66 3.54 22.80 -1.00
CA ASP A 66 2.88 24.10 -1.00
C ASP A 66 1.38 23.94 -1.22
N PHE A 67 0.98 23.01 -2.09
CA PHE A 67 -0.42 22.65 -2.27
C PHE A 67 -1.06 22.16 -0.98
N SER A 68 -0.39 21.29 -0.21
CA SER A 68 -0.94 20.80 1.06
C SER A 68 -1.15 21.93 2.07
N VAL A 69 -0.19 22.85 2.19
CA VAL A 69 -0.28 24.01 3.09
C VAL A 69 -1.41 24.96 2.66
N ARG A 70 -1.53 25.22 1.36
CA ARG A 70 -2.63 26.04 0.82
C ARG A 70 -3.97 25.39 1.09
N LEU A 71 -4.07 24.06 0.94
CA LEU A 71 -5.30 23.32 1.17
C LEU A 71 -5.71 23.32 2.65
N GLU A 72 -4.75 23.16 3.58
CA GLU A 72 -4.96 23.32 5.02
C GLU A 72 -5.46 24.73 5.37
N SER A 73 -4.87 25.76 4.75
CA SER A 73 -5.28 27.15 4.96
C SER A 73 -6.72 27.39 4.51
N LEU A 74 -7.11 26.83 3.36
CA LEU A 74 -8.47 26.96 2.82
C LEU A 74 -9.53 26.27 3.69
N ILE A 75 -9.26 25.05 4.17
CA ILE A 75 -10.20 24.35 5.05
C ILE A 75 -10.32 25.05 6.40
N ASN A 76 -9.21 25.54 6.96
CA ASN A 76 -9.23 26.24 8.23
C ASN A 76 -9.98 27.57 8.14
N LYS A 77 -9.80 28.32 7.05
CA LYS A 77 -10.58 29.54 6.77
C LYS A 77 -12.06 29.24 6.61
N SER A 78 -12.41 28.16 5.91
CA SER A 78 -13.82 27.77 5.71
C SER A 78 -14.53 27.47 7.03
N PHE A 79 -13.84 26.92 8.01
CA PHE A 79 -14.41 26.52 9.30
C PHE A 79 -13.86 27.37 10.45
N GLU A 80 -13.53 28.63 10.19
CA GLU A 80 -13.06 29.56 11.21
C GLU A 80 -14.17 29.77 12.25
N GLN A 81 -13.94 29.33 13.48
CA GLN A 81 -14.89 29.43 14.60
C GLN A 81 -14.16 29.97 15.83
N GLU A 82 -14.87 30.71 16.69
CA GLU A 82 -14.35 31.08 17.99
C GLU A 82 -14.42 29.88 18.95
N GLY A 83 -13.26 29.34 19.34
CA GLY A 83 -13.14 28.21 20.27
C GLY A 83 -12.47 26.98 19.68
N GLU A 84 -12.45 25.89 20.45
CA GLU A 84 -11.88 24.62 20.01
C GLU A 84 -12.85 23.83 19.12
N ASP A 85 -12.31 23.20 18.07
CA ASP A 85 -13.06 22.29 17.22
C ASP A 85 -13.60 21.10 18.03
N SER A 86 -14.91 20.86 17.94
CA SER A 86 -15.52 19.59 18.38
C SER A 86 -14.80 18.40 17.72
N GLU A 87 -14.69 17.27 18.43
CA GLU A 87 -14.10 16.04 17.88
C GLU A 87 -14.78 15.60 16.58
N ALA A 88 -16.10 15.74 16.48
CA ALA A 88 -16.84 15.43 15.25
C ALA A 88 -16.39 16.31 14.08
N LEU A 89 -16.19 17.61 14.33
CA LEU A 89 -15.74 18.57 13.33
C LEU A 89 -14.29 18.29 12.91
N ARG A 90 -13.39 18.01 13.85
CA ARG A 90 -11.99 17.64 13.58
C ARG A 90 -11.90 16.36 12.74
N ASN A 91 -12.70 15.34 13.09
CA ASN A 91 -12.76 14.09 12.34
C ASN A 91 -13.34 14.29 10.94
N PHE A 92 -14.34 15.16 10.81
CA PHE A 92 -14.86 15.56 9.50
C PHE A 92 -13.76 16.26 8.69
N LYS A 93 -13.20 17.38 9.16
CA LYS A 93 -12.10 18.13 8.53
C LYS A 93 -10.98 17.21 8.02
N SER A 94 -10.56 16.26 8.85
CA SER A 94 -9.49 15.29 8.52
C SER A 94 -9.83 14.40 7.32
N LYS A 95 -11.10 13.99 7.16
CA LYS A 95 -11.56 13.18 6.02
C LYS A 95 -11.70 14.00 4.75
N ILE A 96 -12.30 15.18 4.86
CA ILE A 96 -12.54 16.04 3.70
C ILE A 96 -11.22 16.59 3.14
N ILE A 97 -10.29 17.01 3.98
CA ILE A 97 -8.98 17.50 3.51
C ILE A 97 -8.20 16.40 2.79
N LEU A 98 -8.21 15.16 3.31
CA LEU A 98 -7.60 14.01 2.65
C LEU A 98 -8.25 13.75 1.28
N SER A 99 -9.58 13.70 1.22
CA SER A 99 -10.30 13.48 -0.03
C SER A 99 -10.01 14.56 -1.06
N GLN A 100 -10.01 15.83 -0.64
CA GLN A 100 -9.75 16.95 -1.54
C GLN A 100 -8.31 16.96 -2.02
N PHE A 101 -7.36 16.64 -1.15
CA PHE A 101 -5.94 16.55 -1.49
C PHE A 101 -5.72 15.50 -2.59
N VAL A 102 -6.20 14.26 -2.39
CA VAL A 102 -6.08 13.19 -3.38
C VAL A 102 -6.76 13.58 -4.70
N SER A 103 -7.92 14.25 -4.63
CA SER A 103 -8.64 14.68 -5.82
C SER A 103 -7.88 15.75 -6.62
N GLY A 104 -7.34 16.76 -5.93
CA GLY A 104 -6.72 17.94 -6.52
C GLY A 104 -5.26 17.78 -6.94
N LEU A 105 -4.58 16.67 -6.61
CA LEU A 105 -3.21 16.41 -7.05
C LEU A 105 -3.08 16.20 -8.56
N LYS A 106 -1.90 16.53 -9.11
CA LYS A 106 -1.51 16.19 -10.49
C LYS A 106 -1.51 14.68 -10.72
N GLN A 107 -1.82 14.25 -11.94
CA GLN A 107 -2.05 12.82 -12.24
C GLN A 107 -0.85 11.91 -11.99
N ASN A 108 0.36 12.39 -12.28
CA ASN A 108 1.61 11.68 -12.05
C ASN A 108 1.89 11.38 -10.57
N VAL A 109 1.39 12.22 -9.65
CA VAL A 109 1.49 12.00 -8.19
C VAL A 109 0.26 11.27 -7.66
N LYS A 110 -0.93 11.60 -8.19
CA LYS A 110 -2.23 11.04 -7.78
C LYS A 110 -2.31 9.54 -8.02
N SER A 111 -1.84 9.04 -9.16
CA SER A 111 -1.99 7.62 -9.52
C SER A 111 -1.27 6.69 -8.52
N PRO A 112 0.02 6.91 -8.17
CA PRO A 112 0.68 6.14 -7.11
C PRO A 112 0.02 6.28 -5.74
N LEU A 113 -0.47 7.48 -5.40
CA LEU A 113 -1.10 7.74 -4.11
C LEU A 113 -2.41 6.96 -3.93
N ILE A 114 -3.23 6.86 -4.98
CA ILE A 114 -4.47 6.06 -4.96
C ILE A 114 -4.17 4.58 -4.70
N ILE A 115 -3.10 4.05 -5.30
CA ILE A 115 -2.66 2.67 -5.08
C ILE A 115 -2.23 2.46 -3.62
N GLN A 116 -1.48 3.43 -3.05
CA GLN A 116 -1.03 3.38 -1.66
C GLN A 116 -2.20 3.47 -0.66
N ASN A 117 -3.31 4.12 -1.03
CA ASN A 117 -4.53 4.24 -0.22
C ASN A 117 -4.29 4.74 1.23
N PRO A 118 -3.64 5.91 1.40
CA PRO A 118 -3.35 6.47 2.72
C PRO A 118 -4.63 6.74 3.52
N LYS A 119 -4.55 6.60 4.85
CA LYS A 119 -5.70 6.80 5.75
C LYS A 119 -5.74 8.16 6.40
N THR A 120 -4.62 8.86 6.41
CA THR A 120 -4.51 10.19 7.00
C THR A 120 -3.97 11.18 5.99
N PHE A 121 -4.36 12.45 6.15
CA PHE A 121 -3.84 13.54 5.32
C PHE A 121 -2.31 13.64 5.39
N LYS A 122 -1.74 13.54 6.61
CA LYS A 122 -0.29 13.56 6.81
C LYS A 122 0.43 12.44 6.04
N GLU A 123 -0.05 11.21 6.16
CA GLU A 123 0.50 10.07 5.42
C GLU A 123 0.44 10.28 3.90
N ALA A 124 -0.68 10.83 3.42
CA ALA A 124 -0.88 11.13 2.01
C ALA A 124 0.12 12.19 1.51
N VAL A 125 0.32 13.27 2.28
CA VAL A 125 1.29 14.33 1.96
C VAL A 125 2.71 13.78 1.94
N ASP A 126 3.11 13.04 2.98
CA ASP A 126 4.46 12.48 3.08
C ASP A 126 4.76 11.52 1.91
N PHE A 127 3.79 10.70 1.50
CA PHE A 127 3.94 9.82 0.33
C PHE A 127 4.00 10.61 -0.97
N ALA A 128 3.08 11.56 -1.18
CA ALA A 128 3.01 12.37 -2.39
C ALA A 128 4.29 13.20 -2.60
N VAL A 129 4.88 13.75 -1.53
CA VAL A 129 6.17 14.45 -1.58
C VAL A 129 7.30 13.50 -2.01
N ARG A 130 7.32 12.24 -1.54
CA ARG A 130 8.32 11.26 -2.00
C ARG A 130 8.15 10.93 -3.48
N VAL A 131 6.91 10.78 -3.95
CA VAL A 131 6.61 10.54 -5.37
C VAL A 131 7.04 11.72 -6.22
N GLU A 132 6.69 12.95 -5.86
CA GLU A 132 7.11 14.17 -6.57
C GLU A 132 8.64 14.26 -6.69
N LYS A 133 9.36 14.01 -5.59
CA LYS A 133 10.84 13.96 -5.61
C LYS A 133 11.38 12.86 -6.53
N SER A 134 10.75 11.69 -6.54
CA SER A 134 11.17 10.57 -7.40
C SER A 134 10.99 10.89 -8.88
N LEU A 135 9.88 11.54 -9.24
CA LEU A 135 9.60 11.98 -10.61
C LEU A 135 10.62 13.02 -11.11
N ILE A 136 11.12 13.90 -10.23
CA ILE A 136 12.19 14.84 -10.56
C ILE A 136 13.51 14.11 -10.85
N ILE A 137 13.79 13.00 -10.15
CA ILE A 137 14.99 12.18 -10.34
C ILE A 137 14.91 11.38 -11.65
N GLU A 138 13.74 10.82 -11.97
CA GLU A 138 13.52 10.04 -13.20
C GLU A 138 13.53 10.91 -14.47
N CYS A 139 13.10 12.17 -14.35
CA CYS A 139 13.08 13.15 -15.43
C CYS A 139 13.79 14.44 -15.00
N PRO A 140 15.13 14.46 -14.89
CA PRO A 140 15.85 15.65 -14.48
C PRO A 140 15.63 16.73 -15.55
N ASN A 141 14.95 17.82 -15.17
CA ASN A 141 14.87 18.99 -16.01
C ASN A 141 16.29 19.59 -16.12
N VAL A 142 16.87 19.47 -17.31
CA VAL A 142 18.27 19.85 -17.64
C VAL A 142 18.54 21.33 -17.34
N ASN A 143 17.50 22.17 -17.30
CA ASN A 143 17.61 23.61 -17.06
C ASN A 143 17.64 24.01 -15.57
N THR A 144 17.36 23.10 -14.63
CA THR A 144 17.32 23.38 -13.16
C THR A 144 18.55 22.88 -12.41
N LEU A 145 19.44 22.12 -13.06
CA LEU A 145 20.63 21.52 -12.45
C LEU A 145 21.76 22.52 -12.15
N ALA A 146 21.67 23.76 -12.63
CA ALA A 146 22.75 24.73 -12.57
C ALA A 146 22.90 25.47 -11.22
N THR A 147 22.01 25.28 -10.24
CA THR A 147 21.93 26.22 -9.09
C THR A 147 21.76 25.62 -7.69
N SER A 148 21.79 24.30 -7.47
CA SER A 148 21.62 23.74 -6.11
C SER A 148 22.87 23.00 -5.58
N PRO A 149 23.34 23.28 -4.35
CA PRO A 149 24.41 22.54 -3.68
C PRO A 149 24.05 21.09 -3.28
N GLN A 150 22.79 20.67 -3.43
CA GLN A 150 22.31 19.32 -3.08
C GLN A 150 22.73 18.21 -4.06
N THR A 151 23.43 18.58 -5.14
CA THR A 151 23.84 17.64 -6.21
C THR A 151 24.88 16.61 -5.75
N ASN A 152 25.68 16.91 -4.71
CA ASN A 152 26.72 15.99 -4.24
C ASN A 152 26.17 14.74 -3.54
N GLU A 153 25.09 14.87 -2.76
CA GLU A 153 24.48 13.73 -2.05
C GLU A 153 23.74 12.82 -3.03
N LEU A 154 23.06 13.41 -4.01
CA LEU A 154 22.33 12.68 -5.04
C LEU A 154 23.26 11.87 -5.94
N VAL A 155 24.37 12.46 -6.39
CA VAL A 155 25.38 11.77 -7.21
C VAL A 155 26.02 10.61 -6.45
N GLN A 156 26.27 10.77 -5.14
CA GLN A 156 26.78 9.68 -4.30
C GLN A 156 25.78 8.53 -4.15
N LEU A 157 24.50 8.84 -3.94
CA LEU A 157 23.44 7.82 -3.84
C LEU A 157 23.26 7.05 -5.14
N THR A 158 23.27 7.73 -6.30
CA THR A 158 23.17 7.05 -7.60
C THR A 158 24.39 6.16 -7.87
N LYS A 159 25.59 6.60 -7.49
CA LYS A 159 26.81 5.78 -7.58
C LYS A 159 26.73 4.55 -6.68
N GLN A 160 26.31 4.72 -5.43
CA GLN A 160 26.14 3.62 -4.48
C GLN A 160 25.09 2.60 -4.94
N GLN A 161 23.99 3.06 -5.54
CA GLN A 161 22.96 2.21 -6.13
C GLN A 161 23.52 1.37 -7.29
N ASN A 162 24.26 2.01 -8.19
CA ASN A 162 24.90 1.32 -9.32
C ASN A 162 25.94 0.29 -8.85
N ASP A 163 26.74 0.62 -7.83
CA ASP A 163 27.72 -0.29 -7.23
C ASP A 163 27.04 -1.49 -6.55
N CYS A 164 25.89 -1.26 -5.89
CA CYS A 164 25.09 -2.33 -5.30
C CYS A 164 24.51 -3.27 -6.37
N PHE A 165 24.01 -2.71 -7.48
CA PHE A 165 23.48 -3.50 -8.60
C PHE A 165 24.56 -4.32 -9.29
N ALA A 166 25.75 -3.74 -9.50
CA ALA A 166 26.92 -4.45 -10.01
C ALA A 166 27.34 -5.60 -9.08
N THR A 167 27.35 -5.35 -7.77
CA THR A 167 27.66 -6.37 -6.76
C THR A 167 26.64 -7.52 -6.77
N MET A 168 25.34 -7.19 -6.90
CA MET A 168 24.27 -8.18 -6.99
C MET A 168 24.39 -9.04 -8.25
N ASN A 169 24.69 -8.43 -9.40
CA ASN A 169 24.93 -9.16 -10.65
C ASN A 169 26.11 -10.12 -10.53
N ILE A 170 27.23 -9.67 -9.95
CA ILE A 170 28.40 -10.53 -9.71
C ILE A 170 28.06 -11.67 -8.75
N MET A 171 27.27 -11.42 -7.69
CA MET A 171 26.81 -12.46 -6.77
C MET A 171 25.89 -13.47 -7.45
N MET A 172 24.98 -13.03 -8.32
CA MET A 172 24.13 -13.92 -9.11
C MET A 172 24.94 -14.80 -10.05
N GLU A 173 25.94 -14.23 -10.73
CA GLU A 173 26.83 -14.98 -11.61
C GLU A 173 27.65 -16.01 -10.83
N LYS A 174 28.22 -15.62 -9.68
CA LYS A 174 28.91 -16.57 -8.79
C LYS A 174 28.00 -17.65 -8.25
N MET A 175 26.74 -17.33 -7.91
CA MET A 175 25.75 -18.32 -7.49
C MET A 175 25.39 -19.30 -8.62
N ALA A 176 25.28 -18.82 -9.86
CA ALA A 176 25.03 -19.68 -11.01
C ALA A 176 26.19 -20.66 -11.25
N VAL A 177 27.43 -20.17 -11.17
CA VAL A 177 28.63 -21.02 -11.30
C VAL A 177 28.74 -22.03 -10.15
N MET A 178 28.50 -21.61 -8.90
CA MET A 178 28.50 -22.54 -7.76
C MET A 178 27.39 -23.59 -7.86
N SER A 179 26.21 -23.21 -8.38
CA SER A 179 25.10 -24.14 -8.61
C SER A 179 25.44 -25.19 -9.67
N ASP A 180 26.13 -24.79 -10.75
CA ASP A 180 26.61 -25.69 -11.79
C ASP A 180 27.72 -26.62 -11.27
N GLN A 181 28.66 -26.10 -10.46
CA GLN A 181 29.70 -26.91 -9.80
C GLN A 181 29.11 -27.93 -8.81
N LEU A 182 28.10 -27.55 -8.03
CA LEU A 182 27.37 -28.47 -7.14
C LEU A 182 26.60 -29.54 -7.93
N SER A 183 26.12 -29.21 -9.12
CA SER A 183 25.45 -30.15 -10.03
C SER A 183 26.44 -31.15 -10.63
N LYS A 184 27.66 -30.70 -10.97
CA LYS A 184 28.77 -31.54 -11.44
C LYS A 184 29.31 -32.47 -10.34
N LEU A 185 29.47 -31.98 -9.11
CA LEU A 185 29.89 -32.79 -7.96
C LEU A 185 28.84 -33.82 -7.53
N LYS A 186 27.55 -33.54 -7.73
CA LYS A 186 26.48 -34.53 -7.55
C LYS A 186 26.46 -35.61 -8.64
N GLY A 187 27.14 -35.39 -9.77
CA GLY A 187 27.28 -36.35 -10.86
C GLY A 187 28.46 -37.34 -10.73
N GLU A 188 29.38 -37.15 -9.77
CA GLU A 188 30.61 -37.96 -9.62
C GLU A 188 30.49 -39.15 -8.63
N LYS A 189 29.27 -39.64 -8.38
CA LYS A 189 29.05 -40.93 -7.67
C LYS A 189 28.39 -41.98 -8.56
N ASP A 190 28.76 -42.05 -9.84
CA ASP A 190 28.43 -43.20 -10.69
C ASP A 190 29.69 -43.75 -11.38
N ILE A 191 30.11 -44.92 -10.89
CA ILE A 191 31.17 -45.79 -11.43
C ILE A 191 30.74 -46.33 -12.82
N PRO A 192 31.63 -46.47 -13.82
CA PRO A 192 31.23 -46.66 -15.20
C PRO A 192 30.69 -48.06 -15.48
N ARG A 193 29.46 -48.17 -16.01
CA ARG A 193 28.95 -49.42 -16.59
C ARG A 193 29.30 -49.52 -18.06
N GLN A 194 30.05 -50.57 -18.36
CA GLN A 194 30.31 -51.13 -19.69
C GLN A 194 29.05 -51.20 -20.55
N GLN A 195 29.23 -50.94 -21.85
CA GLN A 195 28.24 -51.17 -22.90
C GLN A 195 27.78 -52.63 -22.89
N VAL A 196 26.54 -52.86 -22.50
CA VAL A 196 25.86 -54.15 -22.68
C VAL A 196 24.56 -53.93 -23.45
N ARG A 197 24.43 -54.73 -24.51
CA ARG A 197 23.30 -54.95 -25.42
C ARG A 197 21.91 -54.92 -24.76
N PRO A 198 20.82 -54.65 -25.53
CA PRO A 198 19.52 -54.28 -24.99
C PRO A 198 18.87 -55.45 -24.22
N GLN A 199 18.58 -55.22 -22.94
CA GLN A 199 17.90 -56.18 -22.07
C GLN A 199 16.61 -55.57 -21.52
N ILE A 200 15.50 -55.98 -22.12
CA ILE A 200 14.14 -56.15 -21.59
C ILE A 200 13.89 -55.42 -20.25
N ARG A 201 13.11 -54.32 -20.29
CA ARG A 201 12.57 -53.65 -19.11
C ARG A 201 11.74 -54.63 -18.28
N LYS A 202 12.32 -55.23 -17.24
CA LYS A 202 11.56 -56.01 -16.25
C LYS A 202 10.65 -55.04 -15.51
N GLN A 203 9.34 -55.16 -15.73
CA GLN A 203 8.34 -54.42 -14.97
C GLN A 203 8.51 -54.74 -13.49
N VAL A 204 8.87 -53.74 -12.69
CA VAL A 204 9.01 -53.90 -11.24
C VAL A 204 7.62 -54.07 -10.65
N PHE A 205 7.35 -55.22 -10.03
CA PHE A 205 6.10 -55.54 -9.36
C PHE A 205 6.28 -55.53 -7.84
N CYS A 206 5.32 -54.91 -7.15
CA CYS A 206 5.28 -54.88 -5.70
C CYS A 206 4.92 -56.26 -5.15
N ARG A 207 5.75 -56.85 -4.29
CA ARG A 207 5.49 -58.20 -3.73
C ARG A 207 4.27 -58.25 -2.80
N TYR A 208 3.86 -57.12 -2.23
CA TYR A 208 2.71 -57.03 -1.32
C TYR A 208 1.37 -56.95 -2.04
N CYS A 209 1.24 -56.08 -3.05
CA CYS A 209 -0.02 -55.89 -3.78
C CYS A 209 -0.02 -56.48 -5.20
N GLN A 210 1.12 -57.02 -5.64
CA GLN A 210 1.36 -57.65 -6.95
C GLN A 210 1.12 -56.73 -8.16
N LYS A 211 1.04 -55.41 -7.96
CA LYS A 211 0.92 -54.43 -9.06
C LYS A 211 2.28 -53.91 -9.52
N SER A 212 2.40 -53.63 -10.81
CA SER A 212 3.61 -53.05 -11.40
C SER A 212 3.72 -51.54 -11.15
N GLY A 213 4.95 -51.01 -11.19
CA GLY A 213 5.25 -49.57 -11.09
C GLY A 213 5.74 -49.08 -9.73
N HIS A 214 5.77 -49.93 -8.70
CA HIS A 214 6.37 -49.62 -7.38
C HIS A 214 6.88 -50.89 -6.70
N VAL A 215 7.74 -50.74 -5.69
CA VAL A 215 8.23 -51.85 -4.84
C VAL A 215 7.49 -51.88 -3.51
N GLU A 216 7.61 -53.00 -2.78
CA GLU A 216 6.89 -53.24 -1.52
C GLU A 216 7.06 -52.16 -0.43
N PRO A 217 8.23 -51.53 -0.22
CA PRO A 217 8.37 -50.43 0.73
C PRO A 217 7.45 -49.23 0.43
N ASP A 218 7.22 -48.95 -0.85
CA ASP A 218 6.42 -47.81 -1.32
C ASP A 218 4.96 -48.20 -1.59
N CYS A 219 4.51 -49.34 -1.04
CA CYS A 219 3.17 -49.84 -1.30
C CYS A 219 2.13 -49.11 -0.44
N TRP A 220 1.34 -48.25 -1.10
CA TRP A 220 0.22 -47.53 -0.46
C TRP A 220 -0.77 -48.46 0.28
N LYS A 221 -0.97 -49.68 -0.22
CA LYS A 221 -1.86 -50.66 0.46
C LYS A 221 -1.24 -51.14 1.78
N LYS A 222 0.06 -51.45 1.79
CA LYS A 222 0.80 -51.88 2.99
C LYS A 222 0.86 -50.77 4.05
N GLU A 223 1.07 -49.54 3.62
CA GLU A 223 1.06 -48.34 4.47
C GLU A 223 -0.31 -48.14 5.16
N ARG A 224 -1.41 -48.41 4.43
CA ARG A 224 -2.77 -48.33 4.95
C ARG A 224 -3.06 -49.45 5.96
N ASP A 225 -2.72 -50.68 5.64
CA ASP A 225 -3.00 -51.84 6.49
C ASP A 225 -2.22 -51.76 7.82
N ASN A 226 -0.96 -51.30 7.79
CA ASN A 226 -0.17 -51.00 9.00
C ASN A 226 -0.79 -49.89 9.87
N ARG A 227 -1.48 -48.92 9.28
CA ARG A 227 -2.18 -47.86 10.02
C ARG A 227 -3.43 -48.39 10.73
N TYR A 228 -4.15 -49.33 10.11
CA TYR A 228 -5.31 -49.98 10.74
C TYR A 228 -4.92 -50.93 11.88
N GLU A 229 -3.81 -51.68 11.76
CA GLU A 229 -3.30 -52.53 12.84
C GLU A 229 -2.83 -51.71 14.06
N ARG A 230 -2.18 -50.55 13.85
CA ARG A 230 -1.78 -49.66 14.95
C ARG A 230 -2.97 -49.03 15.70
N GLN A 231 -4.10 -48.82 15.04
CA GLN A 231 -5.30 -48.26 15.68
C GLN A 231 -6.06 -49.30 16.52
N ASN A 232 -6.04 -50.59 16.13
CA ASN A 232 -6.67 -51.67 16.90
C ASN A 232 -5.87 -52.09 18.15
N HIS A 233 -4.56 -51.81 18.22
CA HIS A 233 -3.78 -52.06 19.44
C HIS A 233 -3.97 -50.98 20.53
N ASN A 234 -4.52 -49.81 20.19
CA ASN A 234 -4.66 -48.69 21.13
C ASN A 234 -6.07 -48.59 21.77
N SER A 235 -7.07 -49.28 21.22
CA SER A 235 -8.44 -49.31 21.74
C SER A 235 -8.64 -50.25 22.94
N ASN A 236 -7.68 -51.13 23.22
CA ASN A 236 -7.77 -52.09 24.35
C ASN A 236 -7.05 -51.65 25.64
N ARG A 237 -6.36 -50.49 25.64
CA ARG A 237 -5.73 -49.92 26.85
C ARG A 237 -6.57 -48.85 27.56
N ASN A 238 -7.62 -48.33 26.92
CA ASN A 238 -8.46 -47.24 27.45
C ASN A 238 -9.76 -47.69 28.14
N ARG A 239 -9.92 -48.98 28.51
CA ARG A 239 -11.10 -49.47 29.27
C ARG A 239 -10.86 -49.69 30.77
N ARG A 240 -9.69 -49.30 31.32
CA ARG A 240 -9.36 -49.52 32.74
C ARG A 240 -8.95 -48.23 33.50
N ARG A 241 -9.31 -47.04 33.01
CA ARG A 241 -8.82 -45.78 33.59
C ARG A 241 -9.84 -44.65 33.72
N ASP A 242 -11.13 -44.96 33.82
CA ASP A 242 -12.18 -43.96 34.07
C ASP A 242 -13.15 -44.40 35.20
N ASP A 243 -12.64 -45.10 36.21
CA ASP A 243 -13.30 -45.24 37.52
C ASP A 243 -12.47 -44.47 38.56
N GLN A 244 -12.81 -43.19 38.81
CA GLN A 244 -12.80 -42.54 40.14
C GLN A 244 -12.95 -41.00 40.06
N TYR A 245 -14.12 -40.52 40.55
CA TYR A 245 -14.38 -39.23 41.24
C TYR A 245 -14.20 -37.89 40.47
N ASP A 246 -15.05 -36.87 40.58
CA ASP A 246 -16.28 -36.63 41.35
C ASP A 246 -17.01 -35.37 40.81
N ASN A 247 -18.27 -35.26 41.22
CA ASN A 247 -19.30 -34.25 41.01
C ASN A 247 -18.89 -32.76 41.06
N SER A 248 -19.50 -31.95 40.17
CA SER A 248 -20.20 -30.72 40.57
C SER A 248 -21.22 -30.26 39.52
N TYR A 249 -22.32 -29.72 40.02
CA TYR A 249 -23.63 -29.49 39.40
C TYR A 249 -23.66 -28.40 38.30
N GLY A 250 -24.57 -28.55 37.33
CA GLY A 250 -25.01 -27.45 36.47
C GLY A 250 -25.81 -27.87 35.25
N ASN A 251 -27.12 -28.10 35.43
CA ASN A 251 -28.11 -28.13 34.35
C ASN A 251 -28.03 -26.86 33.50
N ASP A 252 -28.02 -26.98 32.17
CA ASP A 252 -29.15 -26.47 31.40
C ASP A 252 -29.13 -26.87 29.93
N ARG A 253 -30.33 -27.26 29.49
CA ARG A 253 -30.67 -27.71 28.14
C ARG A 253 -30.71 -26.52 27.18
N ARG A 254 -30.04 -26.63 26.03
CA ARG A 254 -30.65 -26.16 24.76
C ARG A 254 -30.05 -26.86 23.54
N ALA A 255 -30.84 -27.77 23.01
CA ALA A 255 -30.74 -28.24 21.64
C ALA A 255 -30.86 -27.07 20.66
N ARG A 256 -30.04 -27.08 19.61
CA ARG A 256 -30.47 -26.74 18.26
C ARG A 256 -29.49 -27.29 17.22
N HIS A 257 -30.03 -28.18 16.39
CA HIS A 257 -29.55 -28.61 15.09
C HIS A 257 -29.03 -27.43 14.25
N PHE A 258 -27.98 -27.64 13.47
CA PHE A 258 -28.02 -27.35 12.03
C PHE A 258 -26.96 -28.17 11.28
N GLU A 259 -27.45 -28.81 10.23
CA GLU A 259 -26.74 -29.59 9.23
C GLU A 259 -25.72 -28.71 8.49
N ASN A 260 -24.57 -29.27 8.11
CA ASN A 260 -23.74 -28.65 7.08
C ASN A 260 -23.27 -29.70 6.08
N SER A 261 -24.18 -29.99 5.15
CA SER A 261 -23.90 -30.61 3.86
C SER A 261 -23.46 -29.51 2.91
N ASN A 262 -22.17 -29.43 2.59
CA ASN A 262 -21.80 -29.35 1.17
C ASN A 262 -20.33 -29.64 0.91
N ARG A 263 -20.18 -30.68 0.10
CA ARG A 263 -19.00 -31.21 -0.54
C ARG A 263 -18.68 -30.38 -1.79
N ASP A 264 -17.39 -30.34 -2.09
CA ASP A 264 -16.80 -30.35 -3.43
C ASP A 264 -16.97 -29.11 -4.35
N ASN A 265 -15.89 -28.32 -4.47
CA ASN A 265 -15.43 -27.86 -5.78
C ASN A 265 -13.96 -27.40 -5.75
N ARG A 266 -13.06 -28.23 -6.33
CA ARG A 266 -11.69 -27.86 -6.70
C ARG A 266 -11.62 -27.80 -8.24
N PRO A 267 -10.96 -26.79 -8.85
CA PRO A 267 -11.02 -26.56 -10.28
C PRO A 267 -10.00 -27.42 -11.05
N GLY A 268 -10.49 -28.13 -12.08
CA GLY A 268 -9.68 -28.90 -13.01
C GLY A 268 -9.23 -28.07 -14.22
N ARG A 269 -7.92 -27.98 -14.40
CA ARG A 269 -7.26 -27.63 -15.68
C ARG A 269 -7.57 -28.70 -16.72
N ARG A 270 -7.95 -28.31 -17.94
CA ARG A 270 -7.61 -28.99 -19.20
C ARG A 270 -7.72 -28.00 -20.36
N GLY A 271 -6.61 -27.80 -21.07
CA GLY A 271 -6.61 -27.10 -22.35
C GLY A 271 -7.15 -27.99 -23.48
N ASN A 272 -7.53 -27.35 -24.57
CA ASN A 272 -7.08 -27.64 -25.93
C ASN A 272 -7.73 -26.65 -26.91
N ASN A 273 -6.88 -26.02 -27.73
CA ASN A 273 -7.27 -25.41 -29.00
C ASN A 273 -7.30 -26.53 -30.06
N PRO A 274 -8.19 -26.47 -31.07
CA PRO A 274 -7.65 -26.29 -32.42
C PRO A 274 -8.49 -25.40 -33.34
N ASN A 275 -7.76 -24.67 -34.18
CA ASN A 275 -8.16 -24.07 -35.46
C ASN A 275 -9.07 -24.98 -36.30
N ASP A 276 -10.07 -24.37 -36.91
CA ASP A 276 -10.40 -24.42 -38.35
C ASP A 276 -11.77 -23.74 -38.53
N ASN A 277 -12.10 -22.96 -39.54
CA ASN A 277 -11.43 -22.31 -40.66
C ASN A 277 -12.56 -21.54 -41.38
N LYS A 278 -12.22 -20.52 -42.18
CA LYS A 278 -13.02 -19.99 -43.31
C LYS A 278 -14.29 -19.20 -42.97
N GLN A 279 -14.68 -18.15 -43.69
CA GLN A 279 -14.15 -17.40 -44.82
C GLN A 279 -15.10 -16.20 -45.03
N ASN A 280 -14.54 -15.11 -45.54
CA ASN A 280 -15.11 -14.26 -46.60
C ASN A 280 -16.46 -13.54 -46.40
N ASN A 281 -16.40 -12.20 -46.36
CA ASN A 281 -16.75 -11.29 -47.47
C ASN A 281 -16.85 -9.86 -46.88
N SER A 282 -15.99 -8.89 -47.22
CA SER A 282 -15.97 -8.03 -48.42
C SER A 282 -17.29 -7.31 -48.73
N GLU A 283 -17.15 -5.98 -48.87
CA GLU A 283 -18.01 -5.02 -49.61
C GLU A 283 -19.31 -4.56 -48.91
N THR A 284 -19.76 -3.30 -48.90
CA THR A 284 -19.37 -2.03 -49.55
C THR A 284 -20.27 -0.90 -49.02
N LEU A 285 -19.78 0.35 -49.12
CA LEU A 285 -20.51 1.59 -49.49
C LEU A 285 -21.77 1.99 -48.70
N ASN A 286 -21.64 3.00 -47.83
CA ASN A 286 -21.95 4.43 -48.12
C ASN A 286 -21.62 5.30 -46.90
#